data_AF-A0A6C2D4L1-F1
#
_entry.id   AF-A0A6C2D4L1-F1
#
_cell.length_a   1.000
_cell.length_b   1.000
_cell.length_c   1.000
_cell.angle_alpha   90.00
_cell.angle_beta   90.00
_cell.angle_gamma   90.00
#
_symmetry.space_group_name_H-M   'P 1'
#
loop_
_entity.id
_entity.type
_entity.pdbx_description
1 polymer ?
#
loop_
_entity_poly.entity_id
_entity_poly.type
_entity_poly.pdbx_seq_one_letter_code
_entity_poly.pdbx_strand_id
1 'polypeptide(L)'
;MSTENKAQDPMEFMRGMWSKMGFSLPGMVTPTLDVEELDKRIADMKAVENWLKMNLSSLQMATQALEMQRATIATMQAMSKIVSEGGKPPEVEVPQPNPFGNTMWPWNLMQNAAEQAKAQADAAPAPAAPAKKPKESK
;
A
#
# COMPACT_ATOMS: atom_id res chain seq x y z
N MET A 1 34.23 -29.87 -35.49
CA MET A 1 33.63 -28.52 -35.54
C MET A 1 33.13 -28.22 -34.15
N SER A 2 33.87 -27.39 -33.42
CA SER A 2 33.51 -27.00 -32.05
C SER A 2 32.37 -26.01 -32.13
N THR A 3 31.23 -26.37 -31.55
CA THR A 3 30.08 -25.49 -31.42
C THR A 3 30.44 -24.36 -30.45
N GLU A 4 30.82 -23.21 -30.99
CA GLU A 4 30.94 -21.94 -30.26
C GLU A 4 29.66 -21.73 -29.44
N ASN A 5 29.81 -21.79 -28.11
CA ASN A 5 28.73 -21.60 -27.15
C ASN A 5 28.32 -20.12 -27.17
N LYS A 6 27.40 -19.79 -28.08
CA LYS A 6 26.77 -18.48 -28.28
C LYS A 6 25.81 -18.11 -27.14
N ALA A 7 26.16 -18.43 -25.91
CA ALA A 7 25.57 -17.83 -24.73
C ALA A 7 26.28 -16.49 -24.51
N GLN A 8 25.88 -15.49 -25.30
CA GLN A 8 26.36 -14.12 -25.15
C GLN A 8 26.14 -13.67 -23.71
N ASP A 9 27.25 -13.35 -23.05
CA ASP A 9 27.35 -13.00 -21.64
C ASP A 9 26.32 -11.91 -21.29
N PRO A 10 25.45 -12.09 -20.27
CA PRO A 10 24.47 -11.07 -19.86
C PRO A 10 25.11 -9.71 -19.54
N MET A 11 26.40 -9.69 -19.22
CA MET A 11 27.18 -8.45 -19.09
C MET A 11 27.41 -7.72 -20.42
N GLU A 12 27.60 -8.41 -21.54
CA GLU A 12 27.76 -7.79 -22.86
C GLU A 12 26.43 -7.24 -23.39
N PHE A 13 25.30 -7.87 -23.05
CA PHE A 13 23.97 -7.31 -23.32
C PHE A 13 23.76 -6.00 -22.54
N MET A 14 24.09 -6.00 -21.24
CA MET A 14 24.00 -4.80 -20.40
C MET A 14 24.95 -3.70 -20.88
N ARG A 15 26.18 -4.05 -21.24
CA ARG A 15 27.17 -3.15 -21.83
C ARG A 15 26.71 -2.58 -23.18
N GLY A 16 26.09 -3.41 -24.01
CA GLY A 16 25.51 -2.99 -25.29
C GLY A 16 24.34 -2.02 -25.10
N MET A 17 23.48 -2.25 -24.10
CA MET A 17 22.38 -1.37 -23.76
C MET A 17 22.86 -0.02 -23.19
N TRP A 18 23.87 -0.05 -22.31
CA TRP A 18 24.49 1.14 -21.73
C TRP A 18 25.25 1.97 -22.77
N SER A 19 25.96 1.31 -23.70
CA SER A 19 26.63 1.95 -24.82
C SER A 19 25.64 2.54 -25.84
N LYS A 20 24.48 1.90 -26.05
CA LYS A 20 23.40 2.40 -26.94
C LYS A 20 22.66 3.61 -26.35
N MET A 21 22.66 3.76 -25.03
CA MET A 21 22.08 4.92 -24.33
C MET A 21 22.98 6.17 -24.38
N GLY A 22 24.11 6.13 -25.10
CA GLY A 22 24.96 7.30 -25.33
C GLY A 22 25.96 7.62 -24.22
N PHE A 23 26.11 6.75 -23.21
CA PHE A 23 27.15 6.88 -22.18
C PHE A 23 28.52 6.37 -22.65
N SER A 24 28.97 6.80 -23.84
CA SER A 24 30.39 6.69 -24.12
C SER A 24 31.10 7.70 -23.22
N LEU A 25 32.09 7.25 -22.45
CA LEU A 25 33.01 8.14 -21.76
C LEU A 25 34.26 8.36 -22.64
N PRO A 26 34.25 9.34 -23.56
CA PRO A 26 35.49 9.92 -24.04
C PRO A 26 35.50 11.43 -23.79
N GLY A 27 36.49 11.87 -23.02
CA GLY A 27 36.86 13.27 -22.93
C GLY A 27 36.02 14.06 -21.93
N MET A 28 36.72 14.64 -20.97
CA MET A 28 36.22 15.63 -20.03
C MET A 28 35.30 16.65 -20.72
N VAL A 29 33.98 16.51 -20.53
CA VAL A 29 33.10 17.67 -20.56
C VAL A 29 33.53 18.48 -19.34
N THR A 30 34.39 19.48 -19.57
CA THR A 30 34.69 20.52 -18.59
C THR A 30 33.36 20.94 -17.97
N PRO A 31 33.11 20.68 -16.69
CA PRO A 31 31.88 21.13 -16.05
C PRO A 31 31.87 22.64 -16.20
N THR A 32 30.92 23.15 -16.97
CA THR A 32 30.59 24.56 -16.94
C THR A 32 30.20 24.84 -15.50
N LEU A 33 31.08 25.50 -14.76
CA LEU A 33 30.87 25.95 -13.37
C LEU A 33 29.89 27.13 -13.36
N ASP A 34 28.82 27.04 -14.14
CA ASP A 34 27.75 28.00 -14.13
C ASP A 34 26.78 27.60 -13.01
N VAL A 35 26.78 28.40 -11.95
CA VAL A 35 25.95 28.18 -10.78
C VAL A 35 24.47 28.19 -11.15
N GLU A 36 24.06 28.98 -12.15
CA GLU A 36 22.67 29.01 -12.61
C GLU A 36 22.27 27.71 -13.31
N GLU A 37 23.19 27.11 -14.08
CA GLU A 37 22.96 25.80 -14.70
C GLU A 37 22.90 24.69 -13.62
N LEU A 38 23.76 24.76 -12.61
CA LEU A 38 23.71 23.85 -11.47
C LEU A 38 22.40 23.97 -10.70
N ASP A 39 21.91 25.19 -10.44
CA ASP A 39 20.63 25.41 -9.76
C ASP A 39 19.45 24.85 -10.56
N LYS A 40 19.47 25.02 -11.89
CA LYS A 40 18.47 24.43 -12.77
C LYS A 40 18.51 22.90 -12.74
N ARG A 41 19.71 22.30 -12.85
CA ARG A 41 19.88 20.85 -12.73
C ARG A 41 19.45 20.31 -11.37
N ILE A 42 19.72 21.04 -10.30
CA ILE A 42 19.27 20.70 -8.94
C ILE A 42 17.74 20.73 -8.88
N ALA A 43 17.09 21.75 -9.44
CA ALA A 43 15.63 21.85 -9.48
C ALA A 43 14.99 20.69 -10.26
N ASP A 44 15.53 20.38 -11.44
CA ASP A 44 15.07 19.27 -12.28
C ASP A 44 15.26 17.93 -11.55
N MET A 45 16.41 17.71 -10.91
CA MET A 45 16.67 16.50 -10.13
C MET A 45 15.76 16.36 -8.91
N LYS A 46 15.43 17.47 -8.22
CA LYS A 46 14.43 17.45 -7.14
C LYS A 46 13.02 17.14 -7.64
N ALA A 47 12.65 17.62 -8.82
CA ALA A 47 11.37 17.28 -9.43
C ALA A 47 11.30 15.77 -9.75
N VAL A 48 12.37 15.21 -10.33
CA VAL A 48 12.48 13.76 -10.58
C VAL A 48 12.44 12.96 -9.28
N GLU A 49 13.17 13.41 -8.25
CA GLU A 49 13.16 12.77 -6.93
C GLU A 49 11.74 12.72 -6.34
N ASN A 50 11.02 13.84 -6.39
CA ASN A 50 9.64 13.91 -5.89
C ASN A 50 8.69 12.99 -6.68
N TRP A 51 8.85 12.91 -8.01
CA TRP A 51 8.07 12.00 -8.83
C TRP A 51 8.37 10.53 -8.50
N LEU A 52 9.64 10.17 -8.29
CA LEU A 52 10.02 8.82 -7.89
C LEU A 52 9.49 8.46 -6.50
N LYS A 53 9.50 9.39 -5.54
CA LYS A 53 8.88 9.19 -4.23
C LYS A 53 7.38 8.91 -4.33
N MET A 54 6.69 9.60 -5.23
CA MET A 54 5.26 9.37 -5.49
C MET A 54 5.01 8.00 -6.16
N ASN A 55 5.90 7.56 -7.05
CA ASN A 55 5.80 6.19 -7.61
C ASN A 55 6.06 5.14 -6.55
N LEU A 56 7.04 5.36 -5.67
CA LEU A 56 7.34 4.46 -4.56
C LEU A 56 6.14 4.32 -3.62
N SER A 57 5.47 5.42 -3.25
CA SER A 57 4.29 5.36 -2.39
C SER A 57 3.13 4.58 -3.03
N SER A 58 2.91 4.75 -4.34
CA SER A 58 1.92 3.97 -5.10
C SER A 58 2.24 2.46 -5.07
N LEU A 59 3.50 2.09 -5.31
CA LEU A 59 3.94 0.69 -5.26
C LEU A 59 3.77 0.09 -3.86
N GLN A 60 4.13 0.83 -2.81
CA GLN A 60 3.94 0.39 -1.43
C GLN A 60 2.45 0.14 -1.12
N MET A 61 1.55 1.02 -1.57
CA MET A 61 0.11 0.82 -1.43
C MET A 61 -0.38 -0.41 -2.20
N ALA A 62 0.11 -0.63 -3.42
CA ALA A 62 -0.23 -1.82 -4.21
C ALA A 62 0.25 -3.12 -3.53
N THR A 63 1.44 -3.11 -2.94
CA THR A 63 1.96 -4.26 -2.16
C THR A 63 1.07 -4.55 -0.96
N GLN A 64 0.71 -3.54 -0.16
CA GLN A 64 -0.18 -3.73 0.99
C GLN A 64 -1.55 -4.29 0.58
N ALA A 65 -2.10 -3.83 -0.55
CA ALA A 65 -3.35 -4.37 -1.08
C ALA A 65 -3.23 -5.86 -1.44
N LEU A 66 -2.13 -6.27 -2.06
CA LEU A 66 -1.86 -7.68 -2.39
C LEU A 66 -1.64 -8.53 -1.14
N GLU A 67 -0.95 -8.00 -0.13
CA GLU A 67 -0.77 -8.69 1.16
C GLU A 67 -2.10 -8.91 1.88
N MET A 68 -3.00 -7.92 1.85
CA MET A 68 -4.35 -8.05 2.37
C MET A 68 -5.18 -9.09 1.58
N GLN A 69 -5.08 -9.09 0.24
CA GLN A 69 -5.74 -10.11 -0.59
C GLN A 69 -5.23 -11.52 -0.27
N ARG A 70 -3.91 -11.69 -0.09
CA ARG A 70 -3.30 -12.96 0.30
C ARG A 70 -3.80 -13.42 1.66
N ALA A 71 -3.87 -12.55 2.65
CA ALA A 71 -4.36 -12.88 3.99
C ALA A 71 -5.83 -13.37 3.96
N THR A 72 -6.67 -12.73 3.14
CA THR A 72 -8.06 -13.15 2.93
C THR A 72 -8.14 -14.55 2.30
N ILE A 73 -7.35 -14.82 1.25
CA ILE A 73 -7.31 -16.15 0.62
C ILE A 73 -6.80 -17.21 1.61
N ALA A 74 -5.77 -16.91 2.39
CA ALA A 74 -5.25 -17.83 3.40
C ALA A 74 -6.31 -18.17 4.47
N THR A 75 -7.11 -17.19 4.88
CA THR A 75 -8.24 -17.38 5.81
C THR A 75 -9.31 -18.28 5.20
N MET A 76 -9.67 -18.06 3.93
CA MET A 76 -10.63 -18.92 3.21
C MET A 76 -10.13 -20.36 3.10
N GLN A 77 -8.85 -20.55 2.81
CA GLN A 77 -8.23 -21.88 2.75
C GLN A 77 -8.24 -22.58 4.12
N ALA A 78 -7.91 -21.85 5.20
CA ALA A 78 -7.97 -22.40 6.55
C ALA A 78 -9.39 -22.83 6.94
N MET A 79 -10.41 -22.02 6.63
CA MET A 79 -11.82 -22.34 6.88
C MET A 79 -12.28 -23.55 6.04
N SER A 80 -11.91 -23.60 4.75
CA SER A 80 -12.19 -24.74 3.88
C SER A 80 -11.55 -26.03 4.39
N LYS A 81 -10.36 -25.96 4.98
CA LYS A 81 -9.67 -27.10 5.59
C LYS A 81 -10.40 -27.60 6.84
N ILE A 82 -10.86 -26.71 7.72
CA ILE A 82 -11.66 -27.07 8.91
C ILE A 82 -12.95 -27.80 8.52
N VAL A 83 -13.64 -27.30 7.48
CA VAL A 83 -14.85 -27.93 6.93
C VAL A 83 -14.55 -29.29 6.31
N SER A 84 -13.45 -29.41 5.56
CA SER A 84 -13.04 -30.65 4.89
C SER A 84 -12.56 -31.73 5.86
N GLU A 85 -11.96 -31.35 6.98
CA GLU A 85 -11.48 -32.26 8.03
C GLU A 85 -12.61 -32.68 9.00
N GLY A 86 -13.87 -32.33 8.70
CA GLY A 86 -15.04 -32.76 9.47
C GLY A 86 -15.19 -32.07 10.83
N GLY A 87 -14.44 -30.99 11.07
CA GLY A 87 -14.56 -30.18 12.26
C GLY A 87 -15.89 -29.43 12.27
N LYS A 88 -16.73 -29.71 13.27
CA LYS A 88 -17.96 -28.94 13.51
C LYS A 88 -17.57 -27.46 13.65
N PRO A 89 -18.06 -26.55 12.78
CA PRO A 89 -17.70 -25.14 12.86
C PRO A 89 -18.11 -24.61 14.24
N PRO A 90 -17.32 -23.72 14.86
CA PRO A 90 -17.78 -23.02 16.05
C PRO A 90 -19.09 -22.32 15.69
N GLU A 91 -20.09 -22.55 16.53
CA GLU A 91 -21.46 -22.06 16.41
C GLU A 91 -21.47 -20.54 16.64
N VAL A 92 -20.93 -19.81 15.66
CA VAL A 92 -21.14 -18.40 15.47
C VAL A 92 -22.19 -18.34 14.38
N GLU A 93 -23.36 -17.76 14.66
CA GLU A 93 -24.40 -17.55 13.65
C GLU A 93 -23.78 -16.81 12.45
N VAL A 94 -23.53 -17.57 11.38
CA VAL A 94 -22.99 -17.02 10.14
C VAL A 94 -24.20 -16.55 9.33
N PRO A 95 -24.40 -15.23 9.12
CA PRO A 95 -25.44 -14.78 8.22
C PRO A 95 -25.10 -15.33 6.82
N GLN A 96 -26.12 -15.89 6.17
CA GLN A 96 -26.07 -16.55 4.85
C GLN A 96 -25.03 -15.94 3.89
N PRO A 97 -24.14 -16.76 3.28
CA PRO A 97 -23.12 -16.25 2.37
C PRO A 97 -23.79 -15.88 1.04
N ASN A 98 -24.14 -14.61 0.87
CA ASN A 98 -24.44 -14.07 -0.46
C ASN A 98 -23.12 -13.93 -1.23
N PRO A 99 -22.92 -14.66 -2.35
CA PRO A 99 -21.67 -14.61 -3.12
C PRO A 99 -21.41 -13.23 -3.77
N PHE A 100 -22.41 -12.35 -3.80
CA PHE A 100 -22.30 -10.94 -4.21
C PHE A 100 -21.93 -9.99 -3.06
N GLY A 101 -21.97 -10.43 -1.79
CA GLY A 101 -21.66 -9.59 -0.62
C GLY A 101 -20.19 -9.62 -0.20
N ASN A 102 -19.44 -10.64 -0.63
CA ASN A 102 -18.07 -10.88 -0.14
C ASN A 102 -17.02 -9.91 -0.69
N THR A 103 -17.34 -9.14 -1.74
CA THR A 103 -16.50 -8.05 -2.28
C THR A 103 -16.73 -6.72 -1.56
N MET A 104 -17.81 -6.59 -0.78
CA MET A 104 -18.19 -5.36 -0.09
C MET A 104 -17.75 -5.35 1.38
N TRP A 105 -17.03 -6.36 1.85
CA TRP A 105 -16.70 -6.59 3.26
C TRP A 105 -16.05 -5.36 3.94
N PRO A 106 -15.07 -4.65 3.36
CA PRO A 106 -14.46 -3.50 4.05
C PRO A 106 -15.45 -2.36 4.27
N TRP A 107 -16.34 -2.13 3.29
CA TRP A 107 -17.37 -1.08 3.37
C TRP A 107 -18.52 -1.47 4.29
N ASN A 108 -18.92 -2.74 4.30
CA ASN A 108 -20.01 -3.25 5.14
C ASN A 108 -19.61 -3.28 6.63
N LEU A 109 -18.33 -3.54 6.93
CA LEU A 109 -17.80 -3.45 8.31
C LEU A 109 -17.81 -1.99 8.81
N MET A 110 -17.41 -1.04 7.96
CA MET A 110 -17.45 0.39 8.30
C MET A 110 -18.87 0.90 8.51
N GLN A 111 -19.83 0.42 7.71
CA GLN A 111 -21.24 0.75 7.86
C GLN A 111 -21.82 0.19 9.16
N ASN A 112 -21.53 -1.08 9.50
CA ASN A 112 -21.93 -1.66 10.79
C ASN A 112 -21.27 -0.95 11.97
N ALA A 113 -20.00 -0.56 11.87
CA ALA A 113 -19.32 0.22 12.91
C ALA A 113 -19.93 1.62 13.07
N ALA A 114 -20.33 2.27 11.97
CA ALA A 114 -21.01 3.56 12.00
C ALA A 114 -22.43 3.47 12.56
N GLU A 115 -23.18 2.41 12.23
CA GLU A 115 -24.50 2.13 12.81
C GLU A 115 -24.42 1.75 14.28
N GLN A 116 -23.42 0.98 14.70
CA GLN A 116 -23.16 0.72 16.12
C GLN A 116 -22.76 2.00 16.86
N ALA A 117 -21.90 2.85 16.29
CA ALA A 117 -21.55 4.13 16.89
C ALA A 117 -22.77 5.07 17.01
N LYS A 118 -23.69 5.04 16.03
CA LYS A 118 -24.93 5.80 16.05
C LYS A 118 -25.94 5.25 17.07
N ALA A 119 -26.11 3.94 17.15
CA ALA A 119 -26.96 3.29 18.15
C ALA A 119 -26.43 3.48 19.58
N GLN A 120 -25.10 3.54 19.75
CA GLN A 120 -24.46 3.79 21.04
C GLN A 120 -24.53 5.29 21.43
N ALA A 121 -24.60 6.19 20.45
CA ALA A 121 -24.88 7.61 20.67
C ALA A 121 -26.35 7.87 21.08
N ASP A 122 -27.31 7.13 20.51
CA ASP A 122 -28.73 7.23 20.86
C ASP A 122 -29.09 6.50 22.18
N ALA A 123 -28.24 5.58 22.65
CA ALA A 123 -28.40 4.85 23.92
C ALA A 123 -27.59 5.43 25.10
N ALA A 124 -26.84 6.53 24.90
CA ALA A 124 -26.18 7.22 26.00
C ALA A 124 -27.24 7.92 26.87
N PRO A 125 -27.33 7.65 28.19
CA PRO A 125 -28.16 8.46 29.06
C PRO A 125 -27.61 9.89 29.04
N ALA A 126 -28.50 10.87 28.93
CA ALA A 126 -28.17 12.29 28.95
C ALA A 126 -27.12 12.56 30.05
N PRO A 127 -26.00 13.25 29.75
CA PRO A 127 -25.01 13.55 30.76
C PRO A 127 -25.69 14.38 31.84
N ALA A 128 -25.67 13.86 33.08
CA ALA A 128 -26.14 14.57 34.25
C ALA A 128 -25.51 15.97 34.26
N ALA A 129 -26.37 16.99 34.32
CA ALA A 129 -25.99 18.39 34.37
C ALA A 129 -24.89 18.61 35.44
N PRO A 130 -23.84 19.40 35.16
CA PRO A 130 -22.83 19.66 36.16
C PRO A 130 -23.46 20.45 37.31
N ALA A 131 -23.40 19.89 38.51
CA ALA A 131 -23.80 20.54 39.75
C ALA A 131 -23.06 21.88 39.88
N LYS A 132 -23.84 22.96 39.97
CA LYS A 132 -23.35 24.32 40.24
C LYS A 132 -22.59 24.32 41.58
N LYS A 133 -21.29 24.64 41.56
CA LYS A 133 -20.59 25.09 42.77
C LYS A 133 -21.11 26.48 43.15
N PRO A 134 -21.39 26.78 44.44
CA PRO A 134 -21.83 28.10 44.86
C PRO A 134 -20.67 29.10 44.70
N LYS A 135 -20.96 30.28 44.13
CA LYS A 135 -20.07 31.43 44.19
C LYS A 135 -20.09 32.00 45.61
N GLU A 136 -19.02 31.82 46.37
CA GLU A 136 -18.65 32.77 47.42
C GLU A 136 -18.14 34.05 46.75
N SER A 137 -18.87 35.15 46.90
CA SER A 137 -18.36 36.51 46.72
C SER A 137 -19.36 37.51 47.30
N LYS A 138 -18.98 38.03 48.48
CA LYS A 138 -19.44 39.24 49.17
C LYS A 138 -20.61 39.14 50.15
#